data_AF-A0A7S2D5P7-F1
#
_entry.id   AF-A0A7S2D5P7-F1
#
_cell.length_a   1.000
_cell.length_b   1.000
_cell.length_c   1.000
_cell.angle_alpha   90.00
_cell.angle_beta   90.00
_cell.angle_gamma   90.00
#
_symmetry.space_group_name_H-M   'P 1'
#
loop_
_entity.id
_entity.type
_entity.pdbx_description
1 polymer ?
#
loop_
_entity_poly.entity_id
_entity_poly.type
_entity_poly.pdbx_seq_one_letter_code
_entity_poly.pdbx_strand_id
1 'polypeptide(L)'
;MDDLSDDDEGVAFDVAPAGDHAAEEEEEEEMEITPDPSDPERRFCPRCGTMWGPWEDKRKKKLMLKCRNCTYKEPTENTTPVYENHIVKQLKNTLDTISPSVGQDPTLYQARIPDPGCIMCGMSEAVLFQAEAGSKANSLRLVFVCKNSQCGHKWINE
;
A
#
# COMPACT_ATOMS: atom_id res chain seq x y z
N MET A 1 31.32 -54.80 -66.64
CA MET A 1 30.11 -54.56 -67.43
C MET A 1 29.20 -53.78 -66.51
N ASP A 2 29.14 -52.47 -66.47
CA ASP A 2 29.65 -51.33 -67.25
C ASP A 2 29.51 -50.12 -66.27
N ASP A 3 30.54 -49.31 -66.03
CA ASP A 3 30.91 -48.09 -66.78
C ASP A 3 30.09 -46.82 -66.36
N LEU A 4 30.83 -45.79 -65.92
CA LEU A 4 30.49 -44.33 -65.89
C LEU A 4 29.46 -43.84 -64.84
N SER A 5 29.57 -42.66 -64.23
CA SER A 5 30.54 -41.55 -64.27
C SER A 5 30.24 -40.61 -63.09
N ASP A 6 31.28 -39.98 -62.55
CA ASP A 6 31.24 -38.76 -61.77
C ASP A 6 30.43 -37.65 -62.46
N ASP A 7 29.56 -36.97 -61.71
CA ASP A 7 29.23 -35.56 -61.96
C ASP A 7 29.13 -34.85 -60.59
N ASP A 8 30.22 -34.16 -60.32
CA ASP A 8 30.43 -33.11 -59.33
C ASP A 8 29.59 -31.88 -59.73
N GLU A 9 28.62 -31.48 -58.90
CA GLU A 9 28.22 -30.07 -58.80
C GLU A 9 28.14 -29.67 -57.34
N GLY A 10 29.22 -29.07 -56.88
CA GLY A 10 29.29 -28.39 -55.60
C GLY A 10 28.33 -27.21 -55.54
N VAL A 11 27.47 -27.20 -54.53
CA VAL A 11 26.80 -25.98 -54.08
C VAL A 11 27.60 -25.43 -52.90
N ALA A 12 28.43 -24.42 -53.18
CA ALA A 12 29.05 -23.62 -52.14
C ALA A 12 27.95 -22.87 -51.36
N PHE A 13 27.69 -23.28 -50.13
CA PHE A 13 26.97 -22.44 -49.18
C PHE A 13 28.01 -21.61 -48.43
N ASP A 14 28.04 -20.31 -48.70
CA ASP A 14 28.81 -19.32 -47.96
C ASP A 14 28.44 -19.40 -46.46
N VAL A 15 29.30 -20.03 -45.66
CA VAL A 15 29.22 -19.93 -44.20
C VAL A 15 29.79 -18.56 -43.83
N ALA A 16 28.90 -17.60 -43.57
CA ALA A 16 29.28 -16.31 -43.01
C ALA A 16 30.06 -16.51 -41.69
N PRO A 17 31.10 -15.71 -41.41
CA PRO A 17 31.91 -15.88 -40.22
C PRO A 17 31.09 -15.62 -38.96
N ALA A 18 31.35 -16.43 -37.92
CA ALA A 18 30.82 -16.19 -36.58
C ALA A 18 31.27 -14.79 -36.12
N GLY A 19 30.32 -13.86 -36.05
CA GLY A 19 30.55 -12.54 -35.48
C GLY A 19 30.87 -12.66 -34.00
N ASP A 20 31.96 -12.00 -33.59
CA ASP A 20 32.32 -11.80 -32.20
C ASP A 20 31.14 -11.19 -31.44
N HIS A 21 30.55 -11.95 -30.52
CA HIS A 21 29.61 -11.39 -29.55
C HIS A 21 30.40 -10.52 -28.57
N ALA A 22 30.41 -9.21 -28.86
CA ALA A 22 30.77 -8.19 -27.88
C ALA A 22 29.91 -8.40 -26.64
N ALA A 23 30.56 -8.52 -25.48
CA ALA A 23 29.90 -8.52 -24.19
C ALA A 23 29.18 -7.17 -24.02
N GLU A 24 27.86 -7.18 -24.18
CA GLU A 24 27.02 -6.06 -23.79
C GLU A 24 27.03 -6.03 -22.27
N GLU A 25 27.69 -5.02 -21.71
CA GLU A 25 27.64 -4.70 -20.29
C GLU A 25 26.19 -4.30 -19.99
N GLU A 26 25.42 -5.22 -19.40
CA GLU A 26 24.10 -4.94 -18.87
C GLU A 26 24.26 -3.94 -17.72
N GLU A 27 24.04 -2.65 -18.01
CA GLU A 27 23.88 -1.62 -16.98
C GLU A 27 22.64 -1.98 -16.15
N GLU A 28 22.86 -2.58 -14.98
CA GLU A 28 21.82 -2.78 -13.97
C GLU A 28 21.32 -1.40 -13.54
N GLU A 29 20.23 -0.92 -14.14
CA GLU A 29 19.51 0.27 -13.67
C GLU A 29 19.02 0.00 -12.24
N GLU A 30 19.76 0.51 -11.26
CA GLU A 30 19.36 0.50 -9.86
C GLU A 30 18.09 1.34 -9.70
N MET A 31 16.93 0.68 -9.72
CA MET A 31 15.66 1.33 -9.41
C MET A 31 15.67 1.71 -7.92
N GLU A 32 15.98 2.97 -7.62
CA GLU A 32 15.89 3.51 -6.26
C GLU A 32 14.42 3.55 -5.82
N ILE A 33 14.00 2.53 -5.06
CA ILE A 33 12.69 2.55 -4.41
C ILE A 33 12.75 3.54 -3.25
N THR A 34 12.30 4.76 -3.49
CA THR A 34 12.17 5.77 -2.43
C THR A 34 11.02 5.41 -1.48
N PRO A 35 11.17 5.61 -0.16
CA PRO A 35 10.08 5.46 0.80
C PRO A 35 8.88 6.32 0.40
N ASP A 36 7.68 5.76 0.50
CA ASP A 36 6.44 6.49 0.24
C ASP A 36 6.24 7.54 1.33
N PRO A 37 6.20 8.85 1.00
CA PRO A 37 6.04 9.90 2.00
C PRO A 37 4.69 9.84 2.72
N SER A 38 3.70 9.12 2.17
CA SER A 38 2.39 8.91 2.80
C SER A 38 2.37 7.81 3.86
N ASP A 39 3.40 6.95 3.89
CA ASP A 39 3.54 5.87 4.86
C ASP A 39 5.04 5.63 5.16
N PRO A 40 5.67 6.50 5.98
CA PRO A 40 7.08 6.40 6.32
C PRO A 40 7.43 5.15 7.15
N GLU A 41 6.43 4.42 7.65
CA GLU A 41 6.62 3.14 8.34
C GLU A 41 6.70 1.94 7.38
N ARG A 42 6.60 2.14 6.06
CA ARG A 42 6.58 1.07 5.05
C ARG A 42 7.71 0.05 5.25
N ARG A 43 7.32 -1.13 5.75
CA ARG A 43 8.19 -2.27 6.00
C ARG A 43 8.25 -3.21 4.78
N PHE A 44 8.64 -2.73 3.60
CA PHE A 44 8.91 -3.58 2.43
C PHE A 44 10.36 -3.49 1.95
N CYS A 45 10.92 -4.63 1.57
CA CYS A 45 12.28 -4.72 1.06
C CYS A 45 12.37 -4.02 -0.30
N PRO A 46 13.29 -3.06 -0.50
CA PRO A 46 13.42 -2.33 -1.75
C PRO A 46 13.87 -3.21 -2.93
N ARG A 47 14.47 -4.38 -2.67
CA ARG A 47 14.95 -5.26 -3.74
C ARG A 47 13.90 -6.19 -4.31
N CYS A 48 12.97 -6.67 -3.47
CA CYS A 48 12.05 -7.75 -3.85
C CYS A 48 10.59 -7.51 -3.43
N GLY A 49 10.28 -6.31 -2.91
CA GLY A 49 8.93 -5.92 -2.47
C GLY A 49 8.35 -6.76 -1.34
N THR A 50 9.11 -7.69 -0.76
CA THR A 50 8.63 -8.59 0.30
C THR A 50 8.65 -7.86 1.65
N MET A 51 7.66 -8.14 2.50
CA MET A 51 7.56 -7.57 3.84
C MET A 51 8.79 -7.92 4.69
N TRP A 52 9.37 -6.92 5.36
CA TRP A 52 10.48 -7.09 6.29
C TRP A 52 10.09 -7.88 7.54
N GLY A 53 11.02 -8.67 8.07
CA GLY A 53 10.91 -9.26 9.41
C GLY A 53 11.82 -8.55 10.42
N PRO A 54 11.44 -8.48 11.70
CA PRO A 54 12.35 -8.02 12.76
C PRO A 54 13.48 -9.05 12.96
N TRP A 55 14.72 -8.57 13.14
CA TRP A 55 15.90 -9.39 13.39
C TRP A 55 16.84 -8.70 14.38
N GLU A 56 17.45 -9.45 15.29
CA GLU A 56 18.38 -8.91 16.29
C GLU A 56 19.85 -9.10 15.85
N ASP A 57 20.61 -8.00 15.77
CA ASP A 57 22.07 -8.09 15.76
C ASP A 57 22.57 -8.28 17.20
N LYS A 58 22.79 -9.54 17.59
CA LYS A 58 23.23 -9.93 18.94
C LYS A 58 24.55 -9.29 19.37
N ARG A 59 25.46 -8.99 18.43
CA ARG A 59 26.77 -8.39 18.75
C ARG A 59 26.61 -6.92 19.13
N LYS A 60 25.77 -6.20 18.38
CA LYS A 60 25.52 -4.77 18.60
C LYS A 60 24.36 -4.50 19.55
N LYS A 61 23.57 -5.52 19.89
CA LYS A 61 22.32 -5.42 20.67
C LYS A 61 21.37 -4.39 20.07
N LYS A 62 21.20 -4.45 18.74
CA LYS A 62 20.34 -3.55 17.97
C LYS A 62 19.30 -4.35 17.20
N LEU A 63 18.08 -3.80 17.13
CA LEU A 63 17.05 -4.28 16.23
C LEU A 63 17.40 -3.88 14.79
N MET A 64 17.14 -4.78 13.86
CA MET A 64 17.33 -4.62 12.43
C MET A 64 16.08 -5.12 11.72
N LEU A 65 15.85 -4.64 10.50
CA LEU A 65 14.92 -5.25 9.56
C LEU A 65 15.70 -6.17 8.64
N LYS A 66 15.20 -7.39 8.42
CA LYS A 66 15.79 -8.38 7.51
C LYS A 66 14.75 -8.91 6.52
N CYS A 67 15.11 -8.95 5.24
CA CYS A 67 14.27 -9.57 4.22
C CYS A 67 14.26 -11.10 4.38
N ARG A 68 13.12 -11.75 4.12
CA ARG A 68 13.01 -13.22 4.13
C ARG A 68 13.51 -13.86 2.84
N ASN A 69 13.35 -13.18 1.71
CA ASN A 69 13.61 -13.73 0.38
C ASN A 69 15.00 -13.39 -0.17
N CYS A 70 15.67 -12.36 0.36
CA CYS A 70 17.02 -11.99 -0.05
C CYS A 70 17.91 -11.67 1.16
N THR A 71 19.16 -11.30 0.90
CA THR A 71 20.19 -11.01 1.92
C THR A 71 20.13 -9.59 2.48
N TYR A 72 19.22 -8.75 1.97
CA TYR A 72 19.11 -7.35 2.35
C TYR A 72 18.69 -7.16 3.81
N LYS A 73 19.32 -6.21 4.49
CA LYS A 73 19.15 -5.89 5.92
C LYS A 73 19.43 -4.41 6.19
N GLU A 74 18.62 -3.80 7.04
CA GLU A 74 18.75 -2.39 7.40
C GLU A 74 18.64 -2.20 8.92
N PRO A 75 19.40 -1.26 9.51
CA PRO A 75 19.20 -0.87 10.90
C PRO A 75 17.88 -0.11 11.04
N THR A 76 17.12 -0.40 12.10
CA THR A 76 15.97 0.42 12.46
C THR A 76 16.36 1.41 13.55
N GLU A 77 15.70 2.56 13.53
CA GLU A 77 15.67 3.43 14.70
C GLU A 77 14.84 2.73 15.78
N ASN A 78 15.33 2.73 17.03
CA ASN A 78 14.65 2.07 18.16
C ASN A 78 13.46 2.91 18.69
N THR A 79 12.88 3.78 17.86
CA THR A 79 11.88 4.77 18.22
C THR A 79 10.46 4.20 18.17
N THR A 80 10.19 3.23 17.29
CA THR A 80 8.88 2.60 17.12
C THR A 80 8.87 1.12 17.53
N PRO A 81 7.85 0.62 18.26
CA PRO A 81 7.77 -0.79 18.63
C PRO A 81 7.57 -1.71 17.41
N VAL A 82 8.03 -2.96 17.51
CA VAL A 82 7.85 -3.97 16.45
C VAL A 82 6.37 -4.28 16.25
N TYR A 83 5.63 -4.37 17.35
CA TYR A 83 4.22 -4.68 17.41
C TYR A 83 3.56 -3.90 18.54
N GLU A 84 2.38 -3.37 18.28
CA GLU A 84 1.53 -2.75 19.28
C GLU A 84 0.10 -3.29 19.11
N ASN A 85 -0.57 -3.59 20.24
CA ASN A 85 -1.94 -4.08 20.23
C ASN A 85 -2.88 -3.06 20.88
N HIS A 86 -3.62 -2.32 20.05
CA HIS A 86 -4.63 -1.37 20.54
C HIS A 86 -5.94 -2.12 20.82
N ILE A 87 -6.12 -2.54 22.08
CA ILE A 87 -7.29 -3.34 22.50
C ILE A 87 -8.59 -2.52 22.43
N VAL A 88 -8.50 -1.21 22.71
CA VAL A 88 -9.64 -0.29 22.63
C VAL A 88 -9.43 0.61 21.43
N LYS A 89 -10.24 0.40 20.38
CA LYS A 89 -10.23 1.29 19.21
C LYS A 89 -10.83 2.63 19.61
N GLN A 90 -10.08 3.72 19.41
CA GLN A 90 -10.63 5.06 19.59
C GLN A 90 -11.64 5.36 18.49
N LEU A 91 -12.77 5.96 18.85
CA LEU A 91 -13.87 6.22 17.91
C LEU A 91 -13.52 7.25 16.82
N LYS A 92 -12.52 8.10 17.07
CA LYS A 92 -11.99 9.03 16.06
C LYS A 92 -11.48 8.29 14.83
N ASN A 93 -10.82 7.13 15.03
CA ASN A 93 -10.36 6.28 13.94
C ASN A 93 -11.53 5.71 13.12
N THR A 94 -12.73 5.62 13.70
CA THR A 94 -13.94 5.18 13.00
C THR A 94 -14.50 6.25 12.07
N LEU A 95 -14.31 7.54 12.34
CA LEU A 95 -14.76 8.58 11.40
C LEU A 95 -13.98 8.56 10.10
N ASP A 96 -12.70 8.17 10.14
CA ASP A 96 -11.83 8.09 8.97
C ASP A 96 -12.23 6.94 8.03
N THR A 97 -12.78 5.84 8.56
CA THR A 97 -13.27 4.72 7.74
C THR A 97 -14.59 5.00 7.05
N ILE A 98 -15.34 6.01 7.50
CA ILE A 98 -16.65 6.36 6.93
C ILE A 98 -16.44 7.20 5.66
N SER A 99 -16.95 6.71 4.53
CA SER A 99 -16.92 7.46 3.27
C SER A 99 -17.78 8.73 3.36
N PRO A 100 -17.31 9.89 2.85
CA PRO A 100 -18.14 11.08 2.67
C PRO A 100 -19.41 10.84 1.85
N SER A 101 -19.39 9.86 0.93
CA SER A 101 -20.54 9.53 0.07
C SER A 101 -21.75 9.00 0.84
N VAL A 102 -21.55 8.54 2.08
CA VAL A 102 -22.62 8.08 2.98
C VAL A 102 -23.65 9.18 3.23
N GLY A 103 -23.25 10.46 3.17
CA GLY A 103 -24.18 11.59 3.29
C GLY A 103 -25.24 11.68 2.18
N GLN A 104 -25.04 10.98 1.06
CA GLN A 104 -26.01 10.93 -0.05
C GLN A 104 -26.92 9.70 -0.03
N ASP A 105 -26.74 8.78 0.93
CA ASP A 105 -27.52 7.56 0.99
C ASP A 105 -28.97 7.87 1.47
N PRO A 106 -29.99 7.70 0.61
CA PRO A 106 -31.37 8.01 0.97
C PRO A 106 -32.00 6.99 1.93
N THR A 107 -31.36 5.84 2.15
CA THR A 107 -31.85 4.78 3.04
C THR A 107 -31.50 5.02 4.50
N LEU A 108 -30.54 5.92 4.76
CA LEU A 108 -30.14 6.31 6.10
C LEU A 108 -31.03 7.44 6.65
N TYR A 109 -31.07 7.56 7.97
CA TYR A 109 -31.89 8.56 8.64
C TYR A 109 -31.36 9.96 8.39
N GLN A 110 -32.24 10.85 7.92
CA GLN A 110 -31.93 12.25 7.68
C GLN A 110 -32.25 13.08 8.93
N ALA A 111 -31.29 13.88 9.36
CA ALA A 111 -31.36 14.78 10.51
C ALA A 111 -31.29 16.23 10.07
N ARG A 112 -32.10 17.08 10.70
CA ARG A 112 -31.92 18.53 10.65
C ARG A 112 -31.03 18.96 11.82
N ILE A 113 -29.87 19.53 11.51
CA ILE A 113 -28.92 20.05 12.49
C ILE A 113 -29.39 21.45 12.95
N PRO A 114 -29.45 21.72 14.27
CA PRO A 114 -29.72 23.07 14.80
C PRO A 114 -28.69 24.09 14.33
N ASP A 115 -29.06 25.38 14.31
CA ASP A 115 -28.13 26.46 13.95
C ASP A 115 -26.89 26.45 14.86
N PRO A 116 -25.67 26.61 14.30
CA PRO A 116 -25.35 27.10 12.95
C PRO A 116 -25.25 26.03 11.85
N GLY A 117 -25.68 24.79 12.10
CA GLY A 117 -25.55 23.68 11.14
C GLY A 117 -24.13 23.09 11.10
N CYS A 118 -23.76 22.51 9.96
CA CYS A 118 -22.43 21.96 9.73
C CYS A 118 -21.34 23.04 9.83
N ILE A 119 -20.34 22.85 10.70
CA ILE A 119 -19.27 23.84 10.94
C ILE A 119 -18.41 24.17 9.71
N MET A 120 -18.40 23.29 8.70
CA MET A 120 -17.58 23.46 7.49
C MET A 120 -18.30 24.20 6.37
N CYS A 121 -19.62 24.06 6.24
CA CYS A 121 -20.37 24.62 5.10
C CYS A 121 -21.70 25.28 5.45
N GLY A 122 -22.11 25.28 6.73
CA GLY A 122 -23.36 25.86 7.19
C GLY A 122 -24.63 25.07 6.83
N MET A 123 -24.51 23.91 6.19
CA MET A 123 -25.67 23.10 5.84
C MET A 123 -26.37 22.54 7.09
N SER A 124 -27.69 22.74 7.17
CA SER A 124 -28.52 22.28 8.29
C SER A 124 -29.04 20.85 8.13
N GLU A 125 -28.58 20.10 7.13
CA GLU A 125 -28.98 18.71 6.88
C GLU A 125 -27.77 17.77 6.95
N ALA A 126 -27.96 16.65 7.63
CA ALA A 126 -26.99 15.58 7.74
C ALA A 126 -27.68 14.22 7.74
N VAL A 127 -26.95 13.18 7.39
CA VAL A 127 -27.34 11.79 7.62
C VAL A 127 -26.80 11.36 8.98
N LEU A 128 -27.58 10.59 9.75
CA LEU A 128 -27.20 10.07 11.05
C LEU A 128 -27.33 8.54 11.11
N PHE A 129 -26.40 7.90 11.80
CA PHE A 129 -26.47 6.47 12.12
C PHE A 129 -25.71 6.17 13.41
N GLN A 130 -26.04 5.04 14.04
CA GLN A 130 -25.36 4.62 15.27
C GLN A 130 -23.92 4.16 14.94
N ALA A 131 -22.96 4.66 15.70
CA ALA A 131 -21.58 4.19 15.60
C ALA A 131 -21.49 2.71 16.01
N GLU A 132 -20.64 1.95 15.33
CA GLU A 132 -20.34 0.59 15.76
C GLU A 132 -19.75 0.61 17.18
N ALA A 133 -20.49 0.03 18.12
CA ALA A 133 -19.97 -0.21 19.46
C ALA A 133 -18.92 -1.33 19.36
N GLY A 134 -17.64 -0.99 19.50
CA GLY A 134 -16.62 -2.01 19.74
C GLY A 134 -17.01 -2.86 20.95
N SER A 135 -16.52 -4.10 21.04
CA SER A 135 -16.99 -5.14 21.98
C SER A 135 -17.00 -4.80 23.48
N LYS A 136 -16.56 -3.60 23.88
CA LYS A 136 -16.57 -3.07 25.26
C LYS A 136 -17.26 -1.70 25.42
N ALA A 137 -17.81 -1.12 24.36
CA ALA A 137 -18.45 0.20 24.41
C ALA A 137 -19.96 0.08 24.61
N ASN A 138 -20.46 0.37 25.80
CA ASN A 138 -21.91 0.44 26.08
C ASN A 138 -22.54 1.81 25.72
N SER A 139 -21.83 2.66 24.98
CA SER A 139 -22.31 4.00 24.64
C SER A 139 -22.98 4.03 23.26
N LEU A 140 -24.26 4.41 23.23
CA LEU A 140 -25.01 4.70 22.00
C LEU A 140 -24.59 6.07 21.46
N ARG A 141 -23.53 6.10 20.66
CA ARG A 141 -23.07 7.33 19.97
C ARG A 141 -23.61 7.36 18.55
N LEU A 142 -23.96 8.56 18.09
CA LEU A 142 -24.45 8.84 16.75
C LEU A 142 -23.35 9.52 15.94
N VAL A 143 -23.10 9.00 14.75
CA VAL A 143 -22.28 9.65 13.74
C VAL A 143 -23.18 10.50 12.86
N PHE A 144 -22.72 11.70 12.54
CA PHE A 144 -23.33 12.62 11.60
C PHE A 144 -22.42 12.80 10.39
N VAL A 145 -23.00 12.78 9.19
CA VAL A 145 -22.30 13.04 7.93
C VAL A 145 -23.05 14.15 7.19
N CYS A 146 -22.36 15.24 6.85
CA CYS A 146 -22.96 16.35 6.13
C CYS A 146 -23.51 15.90 4.77
N LYS A 147 -24.73 16.35 4.43
CA LYS A 147 -25.39 16.02 3.16
C LYS A 147 -24.88 16.85 1.98
N ASN A 148 -24.00 17.82 2.21
CA ASN A 148 -23.36 18.55 1.12
C ASN A 148 -22.30 17.66 0.48
N SER A 149 -22.50 17.28 -0.79
CA SER A 149 -21.59 16.40 -1.55
C SER A 149 -20.16 16.94 -1.65
N GLN A 150 -19.98 18.25 -1.51
CA GLN A 150 -18.67 18.90 -1.54
C GLN A 150 -18.05 19.14 -0.15
N CYS A 151 -18.75 18.80 0.94
CA CYS A 151 -18.30 19.05 2.30
C CYS A 151 -17.60 17.85 2.91
N GLY A 152 -18.28 16.70 2.94
CA GLY A 152 -17.75 15.46 3.53
C GLY A 152 -17.42 15.53 5.03
N HIS A 153 -17.86 16.57 5.74
CA HIS A 153 -17.64 16.72 7.17
C HIS A 153 -18.41 15.66 7.96
N LYS A 154 -17.71 15.05 8.93
CA LYS A 154 -18.20 13.95 9.77
C LYS A 154 -17.91 14.26 11.23
N TRP A 155 -18.87 14.04 12.11
CA TRP A 155 -18.73 14.29 13.55
C TRP A 155 -19.62 13.38 14.39
N ILE A 156 -19.47 13.42 15.70
CA ILE A 156 -20.17 12.56 16.67
C ILE A 156 -20.87 13.46 17.68
N ASN A 157 -22.02 13.04 18.22
CA ASN A 157 -22.56 13.68 19.42
C ASN A 157 -21.73 13.26 20.64
N GLU A 158 -21.09 14.23 21.29
CA GLU A 158 -20.51 14.04 22.62
C GLU A 158 -21.59 14.11 23.71
#